data_AF-A0A5C2FLB8-F1
#
_entry.id   AF-A0A5C2FLB8-F1
#
_cell.length_a   1.000
_cell.length_b   1.000
_cell.length_c   1.000
_cell.angle_alpha   90.00
_cell.angle_beta   90.00
_cell.angle_gamma   90.00
#
_symmetry.space_group_name_H-M   'P 1'
#
loop_
_entity.id
_entity.type
_entity.pdbx_description
1 polymer ?
#
loop_
_entity_poly.entity_id
_entity_poly.type
_entity_poly.pdbx_seq_one_letter_code
_entity_poly.pdbx_strand_id
1 'polypeptide(L)'
;MSIQATKKADRKWRGPLVIVAILVVIVIAGAWYLSGGFERDRNNNLRDTLSTSTTLDPQEKTQELCANDLCVEGWSTSSGNFLRFDSQGAAEQYATYLGDEGRRWKNIVLDMSGQDLTFEQKKEVIDTLFAQHDWS
;
A
#
# COMPACT_ATOMS: atom_id res chain seq x y z
N MET A 1 -48.54 63.81 -2.01
CA MET A 1 -47.77 63.08 -0.98
C MET A 1 -48.10 61.60 -1.13
N SER A 2 -47.16 60.80 -1.61
CA SER A 2 -47.33 59.35 -1.80
C SER A 2 -46.27 58.65 -0.94
N ILE A 3 -46.72 57.83 0.02
CA ILE A 3 -45.85 57.12 0.97
C ILE A 3 -45.52 55.76 0.37
N GLN A 4 -44.25 55.54 0.01
CA GLN A 4 -43.77 54.22 -0.41
C GLN A 4 -43.61 53.31 0.81
N ALA A 5 -44.30 52.17 0.80
CA ALA A 5 -44.11 51.10 1.76
C ALA A 5 -42.86 50.28 1.39
N THR A 6 -41.84 50.30 2.23
CA THR A 6 -40.65 49.46 2.10
C THR A 6 -40.95 48.04 2.61
N LYS A 7 -40.95 47.06 1.71
CA LYS A 7 -40.97 45.64 2.08
C LYS A 7 -39.64 45.28 2.77
N LYS A 8 -39.70 44.95 4.07
CA LYS A 8 -38.59 44.29 4.79
C LYS A 8 -38.37 42.90 4.18
N ALA A 9 -37.16 42.64 3.71
CA ALA A 9 -36.76 41.31 3.26
C ALA A 9 -36.59 40.37 4.45
N ASP A 10 -37.36 39.28 4.48
CA ASP A 10 -37.24 38.20 5.46
C ASP A 10 -35.95 37.41 5.24
N ARG A 11 -34.90 37.80 5.96
CA ARG A 11 -33.64 37.05 6.07
C ARG A 11 -33.67 36.21 7.34
N LYS A 12 -34.49 35.16 7.39
CA LYS A 12 -34.43 34.16 8.45
C LYS A 12 -34.64 32.77 7.84
N TRP A 13 -33.95 31.77 8.37
CA TRP A 13 -34.18 30.33 8.13
C TRP A 13 -33.44 29.58 7.01
N ARG A 14 -32.28 30.06 6.54
CA ARG A 14 -31.33 29.21 5.78
C ARG A 14 -30.04 28.86 6.53
N GLY A 15 -29.77 29.51 7.65
CA GLY A 15 -28.56 29.30 8.45
C GLY A 15 -28.39 27.91 9.08
N PRO A 16 -29.41 27.31 9.73
CA PRO A 16 -29.20 26.06 10.46
C PRO A 16 -29.06 24.83 9.54
N LEU A 17 -29.71 24.83 8.37
CA LEU A 17 -29.65 23.70 7.42
C LEU A 17 -28.27 23.53 6.78
N VAL A 18 -27.55 24.63 6.54
CA VAL A 18 -26.19 24.58 5.96
C VAL A 18 -25.20 23.97 6.96
N ILE A 19 -25.32 24.31 8.25
CA ILE A 19 -24.43 23.79 9.29
C ILE A 19 -24.62 22.29 9.48
N VAL A 20 -25.86 21.81 9.49
CA VAL A 20 -26.16 20.37 9.62
C VAL A 20 -25.62 19.59 8.42
N ALA A 21 -25.78 20.11 7.20
CA ALA A 21 -25.25 19.45 6.01
C ALA A 21 -23.72 19.31 6.04
N ILE A 22 -23.02 20.35 6.50
CA ILE A 22 -21.55 20.32 6.62
C ILE A 22 -21.11 19.28 7.66
N LEU A 23 -21.77 19.23 8.81
CA LEU A 23 -21.45 18.25 9.85
C LEU A 23 -21.66 16.81 9.38
N VAL A 24 -22.73 16.54 8.62
CA VAL A 24 -22.98 15.21 8.05
C VAL A 24 -21.88 14.81 7.08
N VAL A 25 -21.43 15.72 6.20
CA VAL A 25 -20.33 15.43 5.26
C VAL A 25 -19.03 15.14 6.01
N ILE A 26 -18.72 15.89 7.08
CA ILE A 26 -17.52 15.66 7.88
C ILE A 26 -17.59 14.31 8.62
N VAL A 27 -18.75 13.94 9.16
CA VAL A 27 -18.92 12.65 9.83
C VAL A 27 -18.82 11.50 8.85
N ILE A 28 -19.39 11.63 7.64
CA ILE A 28 -19.27 10.61 6.60
C ILE A 28 -17.82 10.50 6.14
N ALA A 29 -17.16 11.61 5.83
CA ALA A 29 -15.76 11.62 5.41
C ALA A 29 -14.82 11.09 6.52
N GLY A 30 -15.08 11.46 7.78
CA GLY A 30 -14.35 10.97 8.94
C GLY A 30 -14.57 9.49 9.19
N ALA A 31 -15.80 9.00 9.06
CA ALA A 31 -16.10 7.57 9.15
C ALA A 31 -15.43 6.79 8.00
N TRP A 32 -15.42 7.34 6.79
CA TRP A 32 -14.75 6.76 5.63
C TRP A 32 -13.23 6.74 5.77
N TYR A 33 -12.66 7.77 6.38
CA TYR A 33 -11.23 7.85 6.70
C TYR A 33 -10.83 6.86 7.81
N LEU A 34 -11.64 6.78 8.87
CA LEU A 34 -11.42 5.84 9.99
C LEU A 34 -11.66 4.38 9.57
N SER A 35 -12.51 4.11 8.58
CA SER A 35 -12.73 2.76 8.05
C SER A 35 -11.68 2.31 7.02
N GLY A 36 -10.54 3.01 6.90
CA GLY A 36 -9.45 2.63 6.01
C GLY A 36 -9.67 2.96 4.53
N GLY A 37 -10.58 3.87 4.19
CA GLY A 37 -10.93 4.19 2.81
C GLY A 37 -9.81 4.81 1.97
N PHE A 38 -8.73 5.30 2.58
CA PHE A 38 -7.60 5.93 1.88
C PHE A 38 -6.41 4.98 1.63
N GLU A 39 -6.42 3.78 2.23
CA GLU A 39 -5.47 2.71 1.95
C GLU A 39 -6.20 1.57 1.23
N ARG A 40 -6.91 1.92 0.16
CA ARG A 40 -7.22 0.92 -0.86
C ARG A 40 -5.92 0.67 -1.60
N ASP A 41 -5.06 -0.13 -0.96
CA ASP A 41 -3.86 -0.71 -1.56
C ASP A 41 -4.24 -1.14 -2.97
N ARG A 42 -3.66 -0.45 -3.95
CA ARG A 42 -3.63 -0.96 -5.30
C ARG A 42 -3.06 -2.37 -5.16
N ASN A 43 -3.80 -3.36 -5.65
CA ASN A 43 -3.35 -4.75 -5.78
C ASN A 43 -2.00 -4.77 -6.50
N ASN A 44 -0.91 -4.57 -5.77
CA ASN A 44 0.44 -4.76 -6.22
C ASN A 44 0.72 -6.24 -6.02
N ASN A 45 0.08 -7.08 -6.84
CA ASN A 45 0.44 -8.48 -6.91
C ASN A 45 1.93 -8.55 -7.30
N LEU A 46 2.72 -9.31 -6.54
CA LEU A 46 4.13 -9.52 -6.85
C LEU A 46 4.29 -10.02 -8.28
N ARG A 47 3.33 -10.83 -8.73
CA ARG A 47 3.17 -11.26 -10.13
C ARG A 47 3.37 -10.16 -11.15
N ASP A 48 2.61 -9.06 -11.05
CA ASP A 48 2.63 -8.01 -12.07
C ASP A 48 3.98 -7.27 -12.09
N THR A 49 4.59 -7.14 -10.91
CA THR A 49 5.92 -6.52 -10.76
C THR A 49 7.00 -7.41 -11.36
N LEU A 50 7.01 -8.69 -10.98
CA LEU A 50 8.05 -9.62 -11.40
C LEU A 50 7.91 -10.01 -12.87
N SER A 51 6.68 -10.04 -13.40
CA SER A 51 6.43 -10.34 -14.83
C SER A 51 7.04 -9.32 -15.81
N THR A 52 7.38 -8.12 -15.32
CA THR A 52 8.05 -7.10 -16.12
C THR A 52 9.58 -7.33 -16.19
N SER A 53 10.14 -8.14 -15.28
CA SER A 53 11.56 -8.46 -15.24
C SER A 53 11.84 -9.77 -15.98
N THR A 54 12.33 -9.65 -17.21
CA THR A 54 12.77 -10.81 -18.01
C THR A 54 14.00 -11.51 -17.42
N THR A 55 14.77 -10.84 -16.58
CA THR A 55 16.08 -11.33 -16.08
C THR A 55 15.94 -12.30 -14.90
N LEU A 56 14.87 -12.19 -14.12
CA LEU A 56 14.77 -12.88 -12.82
C LEU A 56 14.16 -14.30 -12.90
N ASP A 57 13.60 -14.68 -14.05
CA ASP A 57 12.83 -15.94 -14.23
C ASP A 57 11.90 -16.25 -13.04
N PRO A 58 10.93 -15.35 -12.74
CA PRO A 58 10.13 -15.47 -11.54
C PRO A 58 9.16 -16.66 -11.64
N GLN A 59 9.25 -17.56 -10.66
CA GLN A 59 8.37 -18.72 -10.51
C GLN A 59 7.51 -18.58 -9.26
N GLU A 60 6.20 -18.65 -9.42
CA GLU A 60 5.28 -18.64 -8.29
C GLU A 60 5.49 -19.92 -7.46
N LYS A 61 5.89 -19.73 -6.20
CA LYS A 61 6.20 -20.81 -5.26
C LYS A 61 5.54 -20.56 -3.89
N THR A 62 4.35 -19.96 -3.89
CA THR A 62 3.62 -19.57 -2.68
C THR A 62 3.49 -20.73 -1.68
N GLN A 63 3.14 -21.94 -2.13
CA GLN A 63 2.97 -23.08 -1.21
C GLN A 63 4.28 -23.58 -0.59
N GLU A 64 5.41 -23.44 -1.30
CA GLU A 64 6.73 -23.86 -0.81
C GLU A 64 7.34 -22.80 0.12
N LEU A 65 7.16 -21.52 -0.23
CA LEU A 65 7.81 -20.39 0.43
C LEU A 65 7.00 -19.81 1.60
N CYS A 66 5.67 -19.78 1.48
CA CYS A 66 4.78 -19.30 2.54
C CYS A 66 4.40 -20.45 3.49
N ALA A 67 5.37 -20.96 4.25
CA ALA A 67 5.12 -22.00 5.25
C ALA A 67 4.37 -21.48 6.49
N ASN A 68 4.24 -20.16 6.64
CA ASN A 68 3.57 -19.49 7.74
C ASN A 68 2.28 -18.80 7.28
N ASP A 69 1.28 -18.74 8.17
CA ASP A 69 -0.06 -18.18 7.88
C ASP A 69 -0.05 -16.67 7.55
N LEU A 70 1.09 -16.00 7.71
CA LEU A 70 1.24 -14.56 7.49
C LEU A 70 1.74 -14.21 6.08
N CYS A 71 2.33 -15.17 5.37
CA CYS A 71 2.77 -15.01 3.99
C CYS A 71 1.63 -15.38 3.04
N VAL A 72 1.31 -14.47 2.13
CA VAL A 72 0.13 -14.56 1.25
C VAL A 72 0.51 -14.82 -0.21
N GLU A 73 1.76 -14.57 -0.58
CA GLU A 73 2.26 -14.77 -1.94
C GLU A 73 3.78 -14.92 -1.91
N GLY A 74 4.32 -15.93 -2.61
CA GLY A 74 5.74 -16.22 -2.65
C GLY A 74 6.22 -16.49 -4.07
N TRP A 75 7.28 -15.82 -4.47
CA TRP A 75 7.91 -15.96 -5.78
C TRP A 75 9.38 -16.27 -5.63
N SER A 76 9.86 -17.28 -6.33
CA SER A 76 11.28 -17.63 -6.37
C SER A 76 11.89 -17.11 -7.66
N THR A 77 13.12 -16.63 -7.57
CA THR A 77 13.90 -16.14 -8.70
C THR A 77 15.30 -16.75 -8.63
N SER A 78 16.08 -16.59 -9.70
CA SER A 78 17.51 -16.95 -9.69
C SER A 78 18.34 -16.18 -8.65
N SER A 79 17.83 -15.06 -8.14
CA SER A 79 18.55 -14.13 -7.26
C SER A 79 17.95 -14.00 -5.85
N GLY A 80 16.99 -14.86 -5.50
CA GLY A 80 16.33 -14.84 -4.18
C GLY A 80 14.83 -15.05 -4.26
N ASN A 81 14.18 -15.03 -3.11
CA ASN A 81 12.74 -15.23 -2.98
C ASN A 81 12.06 -13.92 -2.56
N PHE A 82 10.96 -13.58 -3.23
CA PHE A 82 10.10 -12.45 -2.89
C PHE A 82 8.86 -12.97 -2.17
N LEU A 83 8.63 -12.47 -0.97
CA LEU A 83 7.53 -12.89 -0.09
C LEU A 83 6.67 -11.68 0.21
N ARG A 84 5.37 -11.75 -0.08
CA ARG A 84 4.40 -10.76 0.36
C ARG A 84 3.67 -11.27 1.59
N PHE A 85 3.54 -10.39 2.57
CA PHE A 85 2.86 -10.65 3.83
C PHE A 85 1.53 -9.91 3.89
N ASP A 86 0.66 -10.39 4.76
CA ASP A 86 -0.66 -9.79 5.02
C ASP A 86 -0.55 -8.41 5.70
N SER A 87 0.58 -8.13 6.37
CA SER A 87 0.83 -6.84 7.01
C SER A 87 2.30 -6.43 6.96
N GLN A 88 2.56 -5.12 7.11
CA GLN A 88 3.93 -4.60 7.22
C GLN A 88 4.65 -5.12 8.47
N GLY A 89 3.94 -5.31 9.58
CA GLY A 89 4.51 -5.85 10.82
C GLY A 89 5.00 -7.29 10.66
N ALA A 90 4.23 -8.14 9.95
CA ALA A 90 4.66 -9.49 9.64
C ALA A 90 5.92 -9.51 8.74
N ALA A 91 5.95 -8.64 7.72
CA ALA A 91 7.13 -8.49 6.86
C ALA A 91 8.36 -7.98 7.64
N GLU A 92 8.19 -7.03 8.55
CA GLU A 92 9.27 -6.51 9.39
C GLU A 92 9.84 -7.57 10.32
N GLN A 93 8.98 -8.36 10.96
CA GLN A 93 9.40 -9.47 11.80
C GLN A 93 10.22 -10.50 10.99
N TYR A 94 9.75 -10.86 9.79
CA TYR A 94 10.45 -11.82 8.94
C TYR A 94 11.78 -11.27 8.43
N ALA A 95 11.83 -10.01 7.98
CA ALA A 95 13.07 -9.36 7.56
C ALA A 95 14.10 -9.27 8.71
N THR A 96 13.63 -9.07 9.95
CA THR A 96 14.49 -9.07 11.14
C THR A 96 15.12 -10.43 11.38
N TYR A 97 14.38 -11.52 11.13
CA TYR A 97 14.90 -12.89 11.24
C TYR A 97 16.01 -13.17 10.21
N LEU A 98 15.87 -12.63 9.00
CA LEU A 98 16.87 -12.79 7.92
C LEU A 98 18.14 -11.95 8.13
N GLY A 99 18.07 -10.87 8.91
CA GLY A 99 19.21 -9.98 9.15
C GLY A 99 19.76 -9.37 7.86
N ASP A 100 21.06 -9.54 7.61
CA ASP A 100 21.75 -8.93 6.47
C ASP A 100 21.34 -9.51 5.11
N GLU A 101 20.71 -10.68 5.09
CA GLU A 101 20.24 -11.36 3.87
C GLU A 101 18.81 -10.94 3.49
N GLY A 102 18.10 -10.26 4.38
CA GLY A 102 16.73 -9.78 4.17
C GLY A 102 16.67 -8.32 3.75
N ARG A 103 15.84 -7.98 2.76
CA ARG A 103 15.48 -6.59 2.45
C ARG A 103 13.97 -6.47 2.40
N ARG A 104 13.45 -5.36 2.92
CA ARG A 104 12.00 -5.17 3.03
C ARG A 104 11.56 -3.90 2.33
N TRP A 105 10.41 -4.00 1.67
CA TRP A 105 9.65 -2.87 1.19
C TRP A 105 8.17 -3.04 1.52
N LYS A 106 7.63 -2.17 2.37
CA LYS A 106 6.25 -2.29 2.91
C LYS A 106 6.01 -3.69 3.49
N ASN A 107 5.07 -4.44 2.90
CA ASN A 107 4.70 -5.82 3.25
C ASN A 107 5.40 -6.87 2.38
N ILE A 108 6.40 -6.50 1.57
CA ILE A 108 7.19 -7.42 0.75
C ILE A 108 8.59 -7.58 1.36
N VAL A 109 9.07 -8.81 1.44
CA VAL A 109 10.43 -9.15 1.84
C VAL A 109 11.13 -9.88 0.69
N LEU A 110 12.32 -9.42 0.36
CA LEU A 110 13.31 -10.13 -0.42
C LEU A 110 14.19 -10.93 0.52
N ASP A 111 14.19 -12.24 0.33
CA ASP A 111 15.01 -13.22 1.00
C ASP A 111 16.12 -13.69 0.06
N MET A 112 17.35 -13.27 0.32
CA MET A 112 18.55 -13.68 -0.44
C MET A 112 19.30 -14.82 0.27
N SER A 113 18.73 -15.43 1.31
CA SER A 113 19.40 -16.49 2.05
C SER A 113 19.67 -17.71 1.17
N GLY A 114 20.84 -18.32 1.38
CA GLY A 114 21.29 -19.48 0.60
C GLY A 114 21.65 -19.18 -0.87
N GLN A 115 21.66 -17.91 -1.28
CA GLN A 115 22.12 -17.49 -2.61
C GLN A 115 23.54 -16.92 -2.56
N ASP A 116 24.45 -17.45 -3.38
CA ASP A 116 25.80 -16.90 -3.54
C ASP A 116 25.80 -15.80 -4.60
N LEU A 117 25.31 -14.62 -4.22
CA LEU A 117 25.17 -13.47 -5.11
C LEU A 117 26.40 -12.56 -5.05
N THR A 118 26.86 -12.13 -6.22
CA THR A 118 27.85 -11.04 -6.31
C THR A 118 27.25 -9.73 -5.81
N PHE A 119 28.11 -8.75 -5.54
CA PHE A 119 27.67 -7.42 -5.13
C PHE A 119 26.72 -6.78 -6.17
N GLU A 120 27.03 -6.95 -7.45
CA GLU A 120 26.23 -6.43 -8.57
C GLU A 120 24.86 -7.11 -8.63
N GLN A 121 24.80 -8.44 -8.45
CA GLN A 121 23.53 -9.18 -8.41
C GLN A 121 22.68 -8.78 -7.21
N LYS A 122 23.29 -8.63 -6.02
CA LYS A 122 22.61 -8.13 -4.83
C LYS A 122 22.04 -6.73 -5.08
N LYS A 123 22.83 -5.85 -5.69
CA LYS A 123 22.37 -4.51 -6.05
C LYS A 123 21.18 -4.57 -7.01
N GLU A 124 21.25 -5.38 -8.07
CA GLU A 124 20.17 -5.50 -9.06
C GLU A 124 18.86 -6.02 -8.46
N VAL A 125 18.91 -7.06 -7.64
CA VAL A 125 17.70 -7.62 -7.01
C VAL A 125 17.10 -6.67 -5.98
N ILE A 126 17.94 -5.93 -5.25
CA ILE A 126 17.50 -4.88 -4.32
C ILE A 126 16.88 -3.72 -5.08
N ASP A 127 17.54 -3.25 -6.15
CA ASP A 127 17.00 -2.21 -7.00
C ASP A 127 15.66 -2.65 -7.60
N THR A 128 15.47 -3.94 -7.91
CA THR A 128 14.17 -4.49 -8.34
C THR A 128 13.11 -4.42 -7.23
N LEU A 129 13.46 -4.78 -5.99
CA LEU A 129 12.55 -4.65 -4.84
C LEU A 129 12.05 -3.22 -4.67
N PHE A 130 12.95 -2.25 -4.83
CA PHE A 130 12.64 -0.83 -4.68
C PHE A 130 12.21 -0.13 -5.98
N ALA A 131 12.29 -0.78 -7.15
CA ALA A 131 11.85 -0.21 -8.42
C ALA A 131 10.33 0.07 -8.45
N GLN A 132 9.56 -0.55 -7.55
CA GLN A 132 8.17 -0.18 -7.27
C GLN A 132 8.01 1.22 -6.64
N HIS A 133 9.11 1.87 -6.25
CA HIS A 133 9.11 3.26 -5.82
C HIS A 133 8.97 4.15 -7.06
N ASP A 134 7.75 4.52 -7.40
CA ASP A 134 7.47 5.60 -8.35
C ASP A 134 8.08 6.89 -7.78
N TRP A 135 9.23 7.31 -8.31
CA TRP A 135 9.90 8.57 -7.96
C TRP A 135 9.26 9.70 -8.78
N SER A 136 7.98 9.97 -8.51
CA SER A 136 7.26 11.14 -9.00
C SER A 136 7.19 12.23 -7.94
#